data_AF-A0A919KI57-F1
#
_entry.id   AF-A0A919KI57-F1
#
_cell.length_a   1.000
_cell.length_b   1.000
_cell.length_c   1.000
_cell.angle_alpha   90.00
_cell.angle_beta   90.00
_cell.angle_gamma   90.00
#
_symmetry.space_group_name_H-M   'P 1'
#
loop_
_entity.id
_entity.type
_entity.pdbx_description
1 polymer ?
#
loop_
_entity_poly.entity_id
_entity_poly.type
_entity_poly.pdbx_seq_one_letter_code
_entity_poly.pdbx_strand_id
1 'polypeptide(L)'
;MGAAEKDVLAALAAMVAGDRWLNADACAVFLGLITPEGKPNRRGFLERVACRPSFPVPLTIGNEKKWKKSEVDRWAEDERKISRAA
;
A
#
# COMPACT_ATOMS: atom_id res chain seq x y z
N MET A 1 16.46 -5.37 -24.04
CA MET A 1 15.43 -4.97 -23.06
C MET A 1 15.65 -5.77 -21.79
N GLY A 2 16.24 -5.13 -20.77
CA GLY A 2 16.66 -5.80 -19.53
C GLY A 2 15.47 -6.10 -18.61
N ALA A 3 15.61 -7.09 -17.72
CA ALA A 3 14.54 -7.48 -16.78
C ALA A 3 14.03 -6.30 -15.94
N ALA A 4 14.91 -5.39 -15.52
CA ALA A 4 14.57 -4.19 -14.75
C ALA A 4 13.62 -3.24 -15.49
N GLU A 5 13.71 -3.15 -16.82
CA GLU A 5 12.85 -2.30 -17.65
C GLU A 5 11.43 -2.87 -17.72
N LYS A 6 11.31 -4.21 -17.77
CA LYS A 6 10.02 -4.91 -17.72
C LYS A 6 9.36 -4.76 -16.35
N ASP A 7 10.13 -4.77 -15.27
CA ASP A 7 9.61 -4.57 -13.91
C ASP A 7 9.06 -3.15 -13.71
N VAL A 8 9.77 -2.14 -14.23
CA VAL A 8 9.30 -0.74 -14.21
C VAL A 8 8.05 -0.56 -15.07
N LEU A 9 8.01 -1.17 -16.26
CA LEU A 9 6.86 -1.09 -17.16
C LEU A 9 5.64 -1.81 -16.59
N ALA A 10 5.83 -2.96 -15.93
CA ALA A 10 4.77 -3.66 -15.21
C ALA A 10 4.27 -2.85 -14.02
N ALA A 11 5.17 -2.18 -13.28
CA ALA A 11 4.80 -1.28 -12.19
C ALA A 11 3.98 -0.07 -12.68
N LEU A 12 4.36 0.53 -13.82
CA LEU A 12 3.65 1.62 -14.47
C LEU A 12 2.30 1.19 -15.05
N ALA A 13 2.24 0.06 -15.77
CA ALA A 13 1.01 -0.50 -16.32
C ALA A 13 0.01 -0.85 -15.20
N ALA A 14 0.49 -1.37 -14.08
CA ALA A 14 -0.32 -1.61 -12.89
C ALA A 14 -0.75 -0.31 -12.17
N MET A 15 -0.14 0.85 -12.45
CA MET A 15 -0.63 2.14 -11.95
C MET A 15 -1.74 2.72 -12.86
N VAL A 16 -1.72 2.37 -14.15
CA VAL A 16 -2.70 2.79 -15.17
C VAL A 16 -3.93 1.88 -15.20
N ALA A 17 -3.76 0.59 -14.92
CA ALA A 17 -4.82 -0.42 -14.98
C ALA A 17 -5.68 -0.47 -13.68
N GLY A 18 -6.42 0.61 -13.40
CA GLY A 18 -7.54 0.59 -12.45
C GLY A 18 -7.20 0.27 -10.98
N ASP A 19 -8.26 -0.14 -10.25
CA ASP A 19 -8.19 -0.42 -8.82
C ASP A 19 -7.58 -1.79 -8.55
N ARG A 20 -6.40 -1.82 -7.95
CA ARG A 20 -5.55 -3.02 -7.79
C ARG A 20 -5.45 -3.47 -6.34
N TRP A 21 -5.17 -4.76 -6.14
CA TRP A 21 -4.91 -5.34 -4.82
C TRP A 21 -3.42 -5.20 -4.45
N LEU A 22 -3.14 -4.47 -3.38
CA LEU A 22 -1.81 -4.23 -2.80
C LEU A 22 -1.49 -5.28 -1.74
N ASN A 23 -0.28 -5.83 -1.75
CA ASN A 23 0.22 -6.60 -0.61
C ASN A 23 0.78 -5.66 0.48
N ALA A 24 1.22 -6.21 1.61
CA ALA A 24 1.69 -5.42 2.75
C ALA A 24 2.87 -4.48 2.39
N ASP A 25 3.81 -4.93 1.56
CA ASP A 25 4.96 -4.11 1.14
C ASP A 25 4.52 -2.95 0.24
N ALA A 26 3.61 -3.23 -0.70
CA ALA A 26 3.05 -2.20 -1.57
C ALA A 26 2.22 -1.18 -0.78
N CYS A 27 1.46 -1.59 0.23
CA CYS A 27 0.78 -0.67 1.14
C CYS A 27 1.77 0.18 1.93
N ALA A 28 2.86 -0.42 2.44
CA ALA A 28 3.88 0.31 3.17
C ALA A 28 4.49 1.42 2.29
N VAL A 29 4.91 1.09 1.06
CA VAL A 29 5.44 2.09 0.12
C VAL A 29 4.39 3.15 -0.23
N PHE A 30 3.16 2.71 -0.54
CA PHE A 30 2.08 3.61 -0.93
C PHE A 30 1.75 4.65 0.16
N LEU A 31 1.84 4.26 1.43
CA LEU A 31 1.60 5.12 2.58
C LEU A 31 2.87 5.85 3.06
N GLY A 32 4.01 5.70 2.38
CA GLY A 32 5.28 6.33 2.77
C GLY A 32 5.97 5.69 3.97
N LEU A 33 5.59 4.46 4.36
CA LEU A 33 6.27 3.66 5.37
C LEU A 33 7.47 2.95 4.76
N ILE A 34 8.56 3.68 4.65
CA ILE A 34 9.81 3.23 4.03
C ILE A 34 10.92 3.29 5.08
N THR A 35 11.82 2.30 5.11
CA THR A 35 12.99 2.31 5.99
C THR A 35 14.01 3.37 5.53
N PRO A 36 14.97 3.77 6.38
CA PRO A 36 16.03 4.71 5.98
C PRO A 36 16.82 4.25 4.74
N GLU A 37 16.89 2.95 4.50
CA GLU A 37 17.56 2.33 3.35
C GLU A 37 16.66 2.30 2.09
N GLY A 38 15.48 2.90 2.12
CA GLY A 38 14.56 2.98 0.99
C GLY A 38 13.76 1.69 0.73
N LYS A 39 13.70 0.77 1.69
CA LYS A 39 12.95 -0.50 1.56
C LYS A 39 11.54 -0.40 2.18
N PRO A 40 10.54 -1.16 1.67
CA PRO A 40 9.22 -1.22 2.30
C PRO A 40 9.31 -1.64 3.77
N ASN A 41 8.73 -0.87 4.69
CA ASN A 41 8.64 -1.25 6.10
C ASN A 41 7.40 -2.11 6.36
N ARG A 42 7.45 -3.37 5.91
CA ARG A 42 6.34 -4.34 6.05
C ARG A 42 5.83 -4.48 7.48
N ARG A 43 6.77 -4.66 8.41
CA ARG A 43 6.46 -4.89 9.82
C ARG A 43 5.76 -3.68 10.42
N GLY A 44 6.31 -2.48 10.18
CA GLY A 44 5.71 -1.23 10.62
C GLY A 44 4.29 -1.03 10.06
N PHE A 45 4.06 -1.35 8.79
CA PHE A 45 2.71 -1.31 8.21
C PHE A 45 1.75 -2.27 8.92
N LEU A 46 2.12 -3.54 9.07
CA LEU A 46 1.23 -4.54 9.67
C LEU A 46 0.90 -4.25 11.14
N GLU A 47 1.89 -3.81 11.92
CA GLU A 47 1.77 -3.62 13.36
C GLU A 47 1.15 -2.27 13.75
N ARG A 48 1.23 -1.24 12.89
CA ARG A 48 0.81 0.13 13.25
C ARG A 48 -0.35 0.65 12.41
N VAL A 49 -0.50 0.17 11.18
CA VAL A 49 -1.50 0.68 10.24
C VAL A 49 -2.58 -0.37 9.98
N ALA A 50 -2.19 -1.55 9.50
CA ALA A 50 -3.14 -2.59 9.13
C ALA A 50 -3.91 -3.18 10.33
N CYS A 51 -3.41 -2.99 11.55
CA CYS A 51 -4.07 -3.39 12.79
C CYS A 51 -5.15 -2.39 13.25
N ARG A 52 -5.22 -1.19 12.66
CA ARG A 52 -6.17 -0.15 13.10
C ARG A 52 -7.59 -0.55 12.70
N PRO A 53 -8.59 -0.39 13.58
CA PRO A 53 -9.97 -0.79 13.29
C PRO A 53 -10.62 0.01 12.16
N SER A 54 -10.13 1.23 11.91
CA SER A 54 -10.58 2.09 10.81
C SER A 54 -9.91 1.79 9.47
N PHE A 55 -8.86 0.96 9.46
CA PHE A 55 -8.12 0.65 8.24
C PHE A 55 -8.91 -0.35 7.38
N PRO A 56 -8.78 -0.31 6.03
CA PRO A 56 -9.49 -1.24 5.16
C PRO A 56 -9.25 -2.71 5.51
N VAL A 57 -10.33 -3.49 5.42
CA VAL A 57 -10.30 -4.94 5.70
C VAL A 57 -9.53 -5.64 4.58
N PRO A 58 -8.53 -6.49 4.90
CA PRO A 58 -7.81 -7.24 3.88
C PRO A 58 -8.68 -8.34 3.27
N LEU A 59 -8.50 -8.56 1.97
CA LEU A 59 -8.87 -9.80 1.32
C LEU A 59 -7.69 -10.77 1.35
N THR A 60 -7.92 -12.01 1.78
CA THR A 60 -6.91 -13.07 1.72
C THR A 60 -6.97 -13.72 0.34
N ILE A 61 -5.90 -13.59 -0.46
CA ILE A 61 -5.77 -14.23 -1.77
C ILE A 61 -4.58 -15.20 -1.68
N GLY A 62 -4.87 -16.50 -1.74
CA GLY A 62 -3.87 -17.53 -1.43
C GLY A 62 -3.46 -17.48 0.04
N ASN A 63 -2.17 -17.31 0.32
CA ASN A 63 -1.63 -17.19 1.69
C ASN A 63 -1.24 -15.74 2.06
N GLU A 64 -1.67 -14.75 1.28
CA GLU A 64 -1.32 -13.34 1.51
C GLU A 64 -2.55 -12.46 1.72
N LYS A 65 -2.45 -11.54 2.68
CA LYS A 65 -3.41 -10.44 2.85
C LYS A 65 -3.14 -9.37 1.79
N LYS A 66 -4.20 -8.96 1.10
CA LYS A 66 -4.17 -7.87 0.13
C LYS A 66 -5.25 -6.84 0.42
N TRP A 67 -4.96 -5.59 0.09
CA TRP A 67 -5.86 -4.46 0.30
C TRP A 67 -6.15 -3.77 -1.02
N LYS A 68 -7.38 -3.30 -1.21
CA LYS A 68 -7.74 -2.56 -2.41
C LYS A 68 -7.08 -1.19 -2.38
N LYS A 69 -6.37 -0.80 -3.44
CA LYS A 69 -5.63 0.47 -3.51
C LYS A 69 -6.56 1.66 -3.23
N SER A 70 -7.74 1.70 -3.84
CA SER A 70 -8.69 2.80 -3.66
C SER A 70 -9.17 2.97 -2.22
N GLU A 71 -9.32 1.87 -1.48
CA GLU A 71 -9.74 1.91 -0.08
C GLU A 71 -8.61 2.41 0.81
N VAL A 72 -7.37 1.96 0.56
CA VAL A 72 -6.18 2.45 1.26
C VAL A 72 -5.94 3.93 1.00
N ASP A 73 -6.15 4.37 -0.25
CA ASP A 73 -6.03 5.77 -0.67
C ASP A 73 -7.07 6.65 0.02
N ARG A 74 -8.35 6.26 -0.04
CA ARG A 74 -9.44 6.97 0.64
C ARG A 74 -9.18 7.08 2.14
N TRP A 75 -8.78 5.98 2.78
CA TRP A 75 -8.43 5.99 4.20
C TRP A 75 -7.28 6.97 4.49
N ALA A 76 -6.24 6.99 3.67
CA ALA A 76 -5.10 7.90 3.84
C ALA A 76 -5.51 9.38 3.69
N GLU A 77 -6.42 9.69 2.76
CA GLU A 77 -7.00 11.03 2.63
C GLU A 77 -7.80 11.44 3.87
N ASP A 78 -8.62 10.55 4.40
CA ASP A 78 -9.44 10.82 5.58
C ASP A 78 -8.57 11.03 6.84
N GLU A 79 -7.53 10.23 7.02
CA GLU A 79 -6.54 10.42 8.10
C GLU A 79 -5.83 11.78 8.00
N ARG A 80 -5.47 12.21 6.78
CA ARG A 80 -4.86 13.53 6.56
C ARG A 80 -5.82 14.67 6.89
N LYS A 81 -7.12 14.51 6.65
CA LYS A 81 -8.14 15.50 7.03
C LYS A 81 -8.29 15.59 8.55
N ILE A 82 -8.37 14.44 9.22
CA ILE A 82 -8.46 14.38 10.69
C ILE A 82 -7.22 15.02 11.33
N SER A 83 -6.02 14.68 10.85
CA SER A 83 -4.76 15.23 11.36
C SER A 83 -4.59 16.74 11.13
N ARG A 84 -5.32 17.34 10.18
CA ARG A 84 -5.29 18.79 9.92
C ARG A 84 -6.33 19.56 10.73
N ALA A 85 -7.36 18.87 11.22
CA ALA A 85 -8.45 19.45 12.00
C ALA A 85 -8.19 19.39 13.52
N ALA A 86 -7.24 18.56 13.96
CA ALA A 86 -6.73 18.47 15.32
C ALA A 86 -5.55 19.43 15.53
#